data_AF-A0A973F455-F1
#
_entry.id   AF-A0A973F455-F1
#
_cell.length_a   1.000
_cell.length_b   1.000
_cell.length_c   1.000
_cell.angle_alpha   90.00
_cell.angle_beta   90.00
_cell.angle_gamma   90.00
#
_symmetry.space_group_name_H-M   'P 1'
#
loop_
_entity.id
_entity.type
_entity.pdbx_description
1 polymer ?
#
loop_
_entity_poly.entity_id
_entity_poly.type
_entity_poly.pdbx_seq_one_letter_code
_entity_poly.pdbx_strand_id
1 'polypeptide(L)'
;TFIEGRGRHIPFDINRVYYLYDVPGGSERGGHGHKALHQLIIAMSGSFDVILDDGDKKCRFHLNRSYYGLYVCPMIWRELDNFSSGSVCMVLASNLYDEEDYFRDYETFIKALRGKN
;
A
#
# COMPACT_ATOMS: atom_id res chain seq x y z
N THR A 1 -21.40 -2.57 -3.57
CA THR A 1 -20.65 -1.44 -2.99
C THR A 1 -19.71 -0.90 -4.04
N PHE A 2 -19.48 0.41 -4.07
CA PHE A 2 -18.61 1.10 -5.02
C PHE A 2 -17.69 2.07 -4.29
N ILE A 3 -16.64 2.53 -4.97
CA ILE A 3 -15.74 3.57 -4.49
C ILE A 3 -15.41 4.51 -5.65
N GLU A 4 -15.33 5.80 -5.35
CA GLU A 4 -15.07 6.85 -6.34
C GLU A 4 -13.93 7.73 -5.85
N GLY A 5 -13.08 8.15 -6.78
CA GLY A 5 -12.03 9.14 -6.56
C GLY A 5 -12.57 10.58 -6.46
N ARG A 6 -11.75 11.56 -6.85
CA ARG A 6 -12.12 13.00 -6.89
C ARG A 6 -12.58 13.57 -5.55
N GLY A 7 -11.97 13.12 -4.45
CA GLY A 7 -12.29 13.60 -3.11
C GLY A 7 -13.64 13.13 -2.55
N ARG A 8 -14.34 12.19 -3.20
CA ARG A 8 -15.63 11.69 -2.70
C ARG A 8 -15.45 10.69 -1.57
N HIS A 9 -14.78 9.57 -1.83
CA HIS A 9 -14.49 8.55 -0.82
C HIS A 9 -13.00 8.50 -0.44
N ILE A 10 -12.13 8.94 -1.34
CA ILE A 10 -10.67 8.98 -1.18
C ILE A 10 -10.11 10.32 -1.66
N PRO A 11 -8.97 10.79 -1.13
CA PRO A 11 -8.44 12.13 -1.40
C PRO A 11 -7.67 12.24 -2.74
N PHE A 12 -7.83 11.28 -3.66
CA PHE A 12 -7.12 11.24 -4.94
C PHE A 12 -7.98 10.66 -6.07
N ASP A 13 -7.55 10.86 -7.31
CA ASP A 13 -8.18 10.28 -8.50
C ASP A 13 -7.68 8.87 -8.77
N ILE A 14 -8.58 7.93 -9.09
CA ILE A 14 -8.20 6.56 -9.39
C ILE A 14 -7.70 6.50 -10.84
N ASN A 15 -6.37 6.46 -11.01
CA ASN A 15 -5.74 6.33 -12.33
C ASN A 15 -5.32 4.89 -12.64
N ARG A 16 -5.18 4.05 -11.60
CA ARG A 16 -4.81 2.64 -11.75
C ARG A 16 -5.43 1.79 -10.65
N VAL A 17 -5.83 0.57 -11.03
CA VAL A 17 -6.23 -0.49 -10.11
C VAL A 17 -5.36 -1.70 -10.39
N TYR A 18 -4.80 -2.30 -9.35
CA TYR A 18 -4.08 -3.56 -9.45
C TYR A 18 -4.40 -4.44 -8.25
N TYR A 19 -4.11 -5.72 -8.36
CA TYR A 19 -4.42 -6.68 -7.31
C TYR A 19 -3.35 -7.77 -7.21
N LEU A 20 -3.12 -8.24 -5.98
CA LEU A 20 -2.36 -9.43 -5.69
C LEU A 20 -3.35 -10.54 -5.33
N TYR A 21 -3.17 -11.69 -5.95
CA TYR A 21 -3.96 -12.89 -5.74
C TYR A 21 -3.03 -14.11 -5.79
N ASP A 22 -3.52 -15.26 -5.31
CA ASP A 22 -2.76 -16.51 -5.25
C ASP A 22 -1.38 -16.34 -4.56
N VAL A 23 -1.37 -15.50 -3.52
CA VAL A 23 -0.21 -15.27 -2.67
C VAL A 23 -0.16 -16.44 -1.68
N PRO A 24 0.93 -17.24 -1.65
CA PRO A 24 1.01 -18.40 -0.76
C PRO A 24 0.79 -18.00 0.70
N GLY A 25 0.10 -18.86 1.44
CA GLY A 25 -0.18 -18.61 2.87
C GLY A 25 1.11 -18.39 3.66
N GLY A 26 1.13 -17.35 4.51
CA GLY A 26 2.30 -16.99 5.31
C GLY A 26 3.46 -16.39 4.51
N SER A 27 3.29 -16.10 3.22
CA SER A 27 4.33 -15.43 2.43
C SER A 27 4.40 -13.92 2.69
N GLU A 28 5.56 -13.37 2.38
CA GLU A 28 5.87 -11.94 2.49
C GLU A 28 6.08 -11.35 1.10
N ARG A 29 5.66 -10.11 0.90
CA ARG A 29 5.99 -9.29 -0.26
C ARG A 29 6.86 -8.14 0.24
N GLY A 30 8.10 -8.10 -0.25
CA GLY A 30 9.14 -7.19 0.22
C GLY A 30 8.74 -5.71 0.24
N GLY A 31 9.50 -4.94 1.00
CA GLY A 31 9.22 -3.54 1.27
C GLY A 31 9.59 -2.57 0.15
N HIS A 32 8.83 -1.49 0.03
CA HIS A 32 9.17 -0.34 -0.80
C HIS A 32 8.42 0.91 -0.33
N GLY A 33 8.93 2.08 -0.68
CA GLY A 33 8.23 3.36 -0.56
C GLY A 33 7.93 3.98 -1.92
N HIS A 34 7.09 5.01 -1.92
CA HIS A 34 6.74 5.80 -3.11
C HIS A 34 7.01 7.28 -2.90
N LYS A 35 7.49 7.99 -3.92
CA LYS A 35 7.79 9.43 -3.85
C LYS A 35 6.52 10.27 -3.89
N ALA A 36 5.56 9.91 -4.75
CA ALA A 36 4.36 10.69 -5.04
C ALA A 36 3.06 9.86 -5.08
N LEU A 37 3.12 8.53 -5.13
CA LEU A 37 1.93 7.69 -5.23
C LEU A 37 1.09 7.71 -3.95
N HIS A 38 -0.22 7.94 -4.12
CA HIS A 38 -1.24 7.68 -3.11
C HIS A 38 -1.92 6.34 -3.40
N GLN A 39 -2.22 5.59 -2.34
CA GLN A 39 -2.79 4.25 -2.45
C GLN A 39 -3.94 4.04 -1.46
N LEU A 40 -4.95 3.27 -1.86
CA LEU A 40 -5.92 2.68 -0.96
C LEU A 40 -5.84 1.15 -1.09
N ILE A 41 -5.46 0.48 0.00
CA ILE A 41 -5.28 -0.98 0.06
C ILE A 41 -6.52 -1.62 0.70
N ILE A 42 -7.10 -2.62 0.05
CA ILE A 42 -8.33 -3.29 0.48
C ILE A 42 -8.14 -4.81 0.44
N ALA A 43 -8.53 -5.50 1.51
CA ALA A 43 -8.66 -6.95 1.51
C ALA A 43 -10.03 -7.34 0.91
N MET A 44 -10.06 -7.66 -0.38
CA MET A 44 -11.28 -8.05 -1.09
C MET A 44 -11.74 -9.46 -0.72
N SER A 45 -10.80 -10.33 -0.39
CA SER A 45 -11.01 -11.69 0.12
C SER A 45 -9.85 -12.06 1.04
N GLY A 46 -10.09 -12.97 1.98
CA GLY A 46 -9.09 -13.42 2.95
C GLY A 46 -8.59 -12.30 3.87
N SER A 47 -7.36 -12.44 4.33
CA SER A 47 -6.67 -11.47 5.17
C SER A 47 -5.18 -11.36 4.88
N PHE A 48 -4.59 -10.25 5.28
CA PHE A 48 -3.14 -10.01 5.32
C PHE A 48 -2.86 -8.83 6.25
N ASP A 49 -1.60 -8.67 6.63
CA ASP A 49 -1.16 -7.50 7.38
C ASP A 49 -0.42 -6.52 6.47
N VAL A 50 -0.58 -5.23 6.76
CA VAL A 50 0.18 -4.13 6.15
C VAL A 50 1.03 -3.50 7.23
N ILE A 51 2.34 -3.46 7.02
CA ILE A 51 3.28 -2.77 7.89
C ILE A 51 3.65 -1.47 7.20
N LEU A 52 3.44 -0.35 7.88
CA LEU A 52 3.75 0.99 7.40
C LEU A 52 4.84 1.59 8.28
N ASP A 53 5.79 2.28 7.65
CA ASP A 53 6.92 2.93 8.29
C ASP A 53 7.11 4.35 7.69
N ASP A 54 7.03 5.36 8.55
CA ASP A 54 7.23 6.77 8.18
C ASP A 54 8.70 7.24 8.38
N GLY A 55 9.59 6.32 8.75
CA GLY A 55 11.00 6.55 9.07
C GLY A 55 11.29 6.83 10.54
N ASP A 56 10.26 7.02 11.37
CA ASP A 56 10.36 7.16 12.84
C ASP A 56 9.59 6.02 13.55
N LYS A 57 8.38 5.72 13.08
CA LYS A 57 7.46 4.75 13.68
C LYS A 57 7.00 3.72 12.67
N LYS A 58 6.92 2.48 13.17
CA LYS A 58 6.31 1.35 12.47
C LYS A 58 4.95 1.01 13.06
N CYS A 59 3.96 0.85 12.19
CA CYS A 59 2.61 0.42 12.56
C CYS A 59 2.18 -0.78 11.72
N ARG A 60 1.48 -1.74 12.33
CA ARG A 60 0.91 -2.92 11.66
C ARG A 60 -0.61 -2.83 11.65
N PHE A 61 -1.21 -3.10 10.49
CA PHE A 61 -2.65 -3.08 10.27
C PHE A 61 -3.11 -4.41 9.70
N HIS A 62 -4.00 -5.11 10.40
CA HIS A 62 -4.62 -6.33 9.91
C HIS A 62 -5.85 -6.00 9.04
N LEU A 63 -5.81 -6.39 7.77
CA LEU A 63 -6.92 -6.18 6.82
C LEU A 63 -7.61 -7.52 6.55
N ASN A 64 -8.90 -7.63 6.91
CA ASN A 64 -9.71 -8.84 6.70
C ASN A 64 -11.19 -8.54 6.38
N ARG A 65 -11.52 -7.28 6.09
CA ARG A 65 -12.88 -6.83 5.74
C ARG A 65 -12.83 -5.98 4.48
N SER A 66 -13.61 -6.36 3.46
CA SER A 66 -13.66 -5.67 2.17
C SER A 66 -14.36 -4.31 2.21
N TYR A 67 -14.99 -3.96 3.33
CA TYR A 67 -15.60 -2.64 3.55
C TYR A 67 -14.67 -1.66 4.29
N TYR A 68 -13.44 -2.07 4.64
CA TYR A 68 -12.40 -1.17 5.13
C TYR A 68 -11.26 -1.09 4.12
N GLY A 69 -10.72 0.12 3.94
CA GLY A 69 -9.52 0.37 3.15
C GLY A 69 -8.48 1.13 3.96
N LEU A 70 -7.22 0.77 3.79
CA LEU A 70 -6.08 1.47 4.39
C LEU A 70 -5.50 2.45 3.38
N TYR A 71 -5.64 3.74 3.67
CA TYR A 71 -5.04 4.79 2.87
C TYR A 71 -3.55 4.94 3.22
N VAL A 72 -2.69 4.92 2.21
CA VAL A 72 -1.25 5.13 2.31
C VAL A 72 -0.89 6.34 1.46
N CYS A 73 -0.42 7.40 2.12
CA CYS A 73 0.08 8.59 1.46
C CYS A 73 1.52 8.38 0.95
N PRO A 74 2.04 9.30 0.10
CA PRO A 74 3.42 9.25 -0.35
C PRO A 74 4.41 9.33 0.81
N MET A 75 5.64 8.88 0.56
CA MET A 75 6.74 8.86 1.52
C MET A 75 6.48 7.96 2.75
N ILE A 76 5.72 6.89 2.57
CA ILE A 76 5.58 5.80 3.54
C ILE A 76 6.20 4.53 2.95
N TRP A 77 7.06 3.86 3.71
CA TRP A 77 7.55 2.53 3.37
C TRP A 77 6.51 1.49 3.79
N ARG A 78 6.19 0.56 2.90
CA ARG A 78 5.17 -0.46 3.12
C ARG A 78 5.67 -1.86 2.86
N GLU A 79 5.24 -2.79 3.69
CA GLU A 79 5.41 -4.24 3.54
C GLU A 79 4.05 -4.92 3.64
N LEU A 80 3.90 -6.06 2.97
CA LEU A 80 2.72 -6.92 3.10
C LEU A 80 3.17 -8.31 3.53
N ASP A 81 2.56 -8.85 4.59
CA ASP A 81 2.85 -10.20 5.08
C ASP A 81 1.60 -10.91 5.58
N ASN A 82 1.79 -12.12 6.14
CA ASN A 82 0.76 -12.88 6.83
C ASN A 82 -0.52 -13.11 6.00
N PHE A 83 -0.34 -13.38 4.71
CA PHE A 83 -1.46 -13.68 3.81
C PHE A 83 -2.15 -14.98 4.21
N SER A 84 -3.48 -14.95 4.31
CA SER A 84 -4.31 -16.16 4.38
C SER A 84 -4.45 -16.81 2.99
N SER A 85 -4.80 -18.10 2.96
CA SER A 85 -5.16 -18.77 1.71
C SER A 85 -6.35 -18.09 1.03
N GLY A 86 -6.28 -17.87 -0.28
CA GLY A 86 -7.34 -17.20 -1.04
C GLY A 86 -7.43 -15.69 -0.84
N SER A 87 -6.39 -15.07 -0.27
CA SER A 87 -6.34 -13.61 -0.10
C SER A 87 -6.28 -12.88 -1.44
N VAL A 88 -7.06 -11.80 -1.53
CA VAL A 88 -7.02 -10.84 -2.65
C VAL A 88 -6.79 -9.44 -2.08
N CYS A 89 -5.60 -8.90 -2.31
CA CYS A 89 -5.21 -7.54 -1.96
C CYS A 89 -5.43 -6.64 -3.17
N MET A 90 -6.45 -5.79 -3.15
CA MET A 90 -6.71 -4.80 -4.20
C MET A 90 -6.13 -3.45 -3.79
N VAL A 91 -5.52 -2.75 -4.74
CA VAL A 91 -4.98 -1.41 -4.53
C VAL A 91 -5.51 -0.44 -5.59
N LEU A 92 -6.11 0.65 -5.14
CA LEU A 92 -6.43 1.82 -5.96
C LEU A 92 -5.29 2.82 -5.86
N ALA A 93 -4.78 3.29 -6.99
CA ALA A 93 -3.57 4.11 -7.07
C ALA A 93 -3.84 5.44 -7.79
N SER A 94 -3.24 6.53 -7.28
CA SER A 94 -3.37 7.87 -7.86
C SER A 94 -2.62 8.08 -9.16
N ASN A 95 -1.63 7.25 -9.47
CA ASN A 95 -0.77 7.41 -10.64
C ASN A 95 -0.73 6.12 -11.46
N LEU A 96 -0.43 6.27 -12.75
CA LEU A 96 0.00 5.17 -13.62
C LEU A 96 1.28 4.53 -13.06
N TYR A 97 1.68 3.39 -13.62
CA TYR A 97 2.93 2.76 -13.23
C TYR A 97 4.10 3.63 -13.67
N ASP A 98 5.00 3.89 -12.72
CA ASP A 98 6.27 4.58 -12.94
C ASP A 98 7.30 3.93 -12.03
N GLU A 99 8.36 3.37 -12.63
CA GLU A 99 9.45 2.72 -11.91
C GLU A 99 10.30 3.73 -11.12
N GLU A 100 10.40 4.96 -11.62
CA GLU A 100 11.20 6.01 -10.97
C GLU A 100 10.56 6.54 -9.68
N ASP A 101 9.27 6.29 -9.47
CA ASP A 101 8.55 6.67 -8.25
C ASP A 101 8.92 5.78 -7.03
N TYR A 102 9.58 4.64 -7.26
CA TYR A 102 9.88 3.67 -6.19
C TYR A 102 11.14 4.02 -5.40
N PHE A 103 11.06 3.83 -4.09
CA PHE A 103 12.20 3.53 -3.24
C PHE A 103 12.25 2.03 -2.99
N ARG A 104 13.22 1.33 -3.60
CA ARG A 104 13.41 -0.12 -3.43
C ARG A 104 14.39 -0.49 -2.31
N ASP A 105 15.21 0.47 -1.91
CA ASP A 105 16.18 0.34 -0.83
C ASP A 105 15.75 1.21 0.36
N TYR A 106 15.75 0.61 1.55
CA TYR A 106 15.26 1.27 2.76
C TYR A 106 16.20 2.40 3.21
N GLU A 107 17.51 2.27 3.05
CA GLU A 107 18.44 3.34 3.40
C GLU A 107 18.23 4.57 2.52
N THR A 108 18.00 4.36 1.23
CA THR A 108 17.70 5.42 0.26
C THR A 108 16.39 6.12 0.60
N PHE A 109 15.36 5.37 0.99
CA PHE A 109 14.09 5.92 1.48
C PHE A 109 14.30 6.83 2.71
N ILE A 110 15.04 6.36 3.72
CA ILE A 110 15.31 7.13 4.95
C ILE A 110 16.14 8.38 4.67
N LYS A 111 17.13 8.31 3.78
CA LYS A 111 17.90 9.49 3.35
C LYS A 111 16.98 10.53 2.67
N ALA A 112 16.07 10.09 1.80
CA ALA A 112 15.13 10.97 1.12
C ALA A 112 14.11 11.62 2.07
N LEU A 113 13.65 10.89 3.10
CA LEU A 113 12.80 11.45 4.16
C LEU A 113 13.52 12.54 4.96
N ARG A 114 14.76 12.28 5.40
CA ARG A 114 15.54 13.21 6.23
C ARG A 114 15.99 14.46 5.48
N GLY A 115 16.24 14.35 4.16
CA GLY A 115 16.63 15.48 3.31
C GLY A 115 15.47 16.41 2.90
N LYS A 116 14.22 16.06 3.25
CA LYS A 116 13.04 16.91 3.03
C LYS A 116 12.69 17.81 4.22
N ASN A 117 13.41 17.71 5.33
CA ASN A 117 13.26 18.55 6.53
C ASN A 117 14.18 19.77 6.50
#